data_AF-A0A5K0VCB7-F1
#
_entry.id   AF-A0A5K0VCB7-F1
#
_cell.length_a   1.000
_cell.length_b   1.000
_cell.length_c   1.000
_cell.angle_alpha   90.00
_cell.angle_beta   90.00
_cell.angle_gamma   90.00
#
_symmetry.space_group_name_H-M   'P 1'
#
loop_
_entity.id
_entity.type
_entity.pdbx_description
1 polymer ?
#
loop_
_entity_poly.entity_id
_entity_poly.type
_entity_poly.pdbx_seq_one_letter_code
_entity_poly.pdbx_strand_id
1 'polypeptide(L)'
;SPMALSCQAVFLVWVAAMAAGLAVAQATTVRATYHYYRPVRKNWDLTAAGAYCATYDAGKPLAWRQRFKWTAFCGPDGPGFPGACGKCLQ
;
A
#
# COMPACT_ATOMS: atom_id res chain seq x y z
N SER A 1 41.89 12.08 -29.69
CA SER A 1 41.98 13.23 -28.77
C SER A 1 41.52 12.87 -27.37
N PRO A 2 42.25 13.24 -26.31
CA PRO A 2 41.96 12.85 -24.92
C PRO A 2 40.57 13.28 -24.40
N MET A 3 39.96 14.30 -25.03
CA MET A 3 38.60 14.78 -24.71
C MET A 3 37.47 13.80 -25.09
N ALA A 4 37.71 12.87 -26.03
CA ALA A 4 36.70 11.88 -26.42
C ALA A 4 36.60 10.73 -25.41
N LEU A 5 37.74 10.31 -24.84
CA LEU A 5 37.80 9.27 -23.81
C LEU A 5 37.13 9.73 -22.49
N SER A 6 37.30 11.01 -22.12
CA SER A 6 36.70 11.56 -20.91
C SER A 6 35.17 11.64 -21.00
N CYS A 7 34.63 12.00 -22.16
CA CYS A 7 33.18 12.08 -22.37
C CYS A 7 32.52 10.69 -22.32
N GLN A 8 33.18 9.68 -22.87
CA GLN A 8 32.69 8.29 -22.91
C GLN A 8 32.71 7.64 -21.51
N ALA A 9 33.73 7.92 -20.70
CA ALA A 9 33.80 7.48 -19.30
C ALA A 9 32.68 8.10 -18.45
N VAL A 10 32.38 9.39 -18.62
CA VAL A 10 31.30 10.08 -17.90
C VAL A 10 29.93 9.49 -18.25
N PHE A 11 29.71 9.17 -19.53
CA PHE A 11 28.46 8.58 -19.98
C PHE A 11 28.25 7.18 -19.39
N LEU A 12 29.29 6.35 -19.35
CA LEU A 12 29.23 5.01 -18.78
C LEU A 12 28.97 5.03 -17.25
N VAL A 13 29.57 5.98 -16.52
CA VAL A 13 29.33 6.16 -15.08
C VAL A 13 27.86 6.57 -14.82
N TRP A 14 27.30 7.46 -15.66
CA TRP A 14 25.90 7.86 -15.56
C TRP A 14 24.92 6.71 -15.84
N VAL A 15 25.20 5.90 -16.86
CA VAL A 15 24.37 4.72 -17.19
C VAL A 15 24.44 3.69 -16.06
N ALA A 16 25.62 3.44 -15.50
CA ALA A 16 25.78 2.52 -14.38
C ALA A 16 25.06 2.99 -13.11
N ALA A 17 25.06 4.30 -12.81
CA ALA A 17 24.34 4.87 -11.67
C ALA A 17 22.81 4.75 -11.81
N MET A 18 22.27 4.87 -13.03
CA MET A 18 20.83 4.72 -13.31
C MET A 18 20.35 3.26 -13.26
N ALA A 19 21.24 2.28 -13.48
CA ALA A 19 20.90 0.86 -13.53
C ALA A 19 20.65 0.22 -12.15
N ALA A 20 20.97 0.91 -11.05
CA ALA A 20 20.83 0.38 -9.69
C ALA A 20 19.37 0.37 -9.15
N GLY A 21 18.40 0.83 -9.93
CA GLY A 21 17.02 1.06 -9.49
C GLY A 21 15.99 -0.02 -9.86
N LEU A 22 16.40 -1.20 -10.34
CA LEU A 22 15.45 -2.27 -10.65
C LEU A 22 14.92 -2.91 -9.35
N ALA A 23 13.95 -2.26 -8.72
CA ALA A 23 13.11 -2.88 -7.71
C ALA A 23 12.42 -4.08 -8.34
N VAL A 24 12.81 -5.30 -7.95
CA VAL A 24 12.05 -6.50 -8.27
C VAL A 24 10.70 -6.37 -7.58
N ALA A 25 9.64 -6.13 -8.36
CA ALA A 25 8.28 -6.25 -7.86
C ALA A 25 8.04 -7.72 -7.48
N GLN A 26 7.95 -8.01 -6.19
CA GLN A 26 7.51 -9.32 -5.72
C GLN A 26 6.01 -9.45 -6.00
N ALA A 27 5.66 -10.13 -7.09
CA ALA A 27 4.28 -10.42 -7.43
C ALA A 27 3.82 -11.68 -6.69
N THR A 28 3.30 -11.52 -5.47
CA THR A 28 2.54 -12.59 -4.82
C THR A 28 1.11 -12.60 -5.36
N THR A 29 0.70 -13.73 -5.96
CA THR A 29 -0.68 -13.87 -6.44
C THR A 29 -1.58 -14.09 -5.24
N VAL A 30 -2.35 -13.06 -4.88
CA VAL A 30 -3.32 -13.10 -3.77
C VAL A 30 -4.74 -13.17 -4.30
N ARG A 31 -5.62 -13.89 -3.59
CA ARG A 31 -7.04 -13.93 -3.92
C ARG A 31 -7.78 -12.79 -3.22
N ALA A 32 -8.30 -11.84 -4.00
CA ALA A 32 -9.23 -10.83 -3.50
C ALA A 32 -10.68 -11.30 -3.73
N THR A 33 -11.51 -11.21 -2.69
CA THR A 33 -12.96 -11.41 -2.78
C THR A 33 -13.68 -10.17 -2.25
N TYR A 34 -14.99 -10.06 -2.51
CA TYR A 34 -15.76 -8.88 -2.10
C TYR A 34 -16.67 -9.20 -0.91
N HIS A 35 -16.86 -8.18 -0.06
CA HIS A 35 -17.91 -8.15 0.96
C HIS A 35 -18.56 -6.76 0.97
N TYR A 36 -19.90 -6.72 0.96
CA TYR A 36 -20.64 -5.45 0.91
C TYR A 36 -20.78 -4.83 2.29
N TYR A 37 -19.77 -4.09 2.74
CA TYR A 37 -19.81 -3.36 4.03
C TYR A 37 -20.80 -2.19 4.05
N ARG A 38 -21.11 -1.61 2.88
CA ARG A 38 -22.07 -0.49 2.70
C ARG A 38 -21.76 0.73 3.59
N PRO A 39 -20.52 1.26 3.57
CA PRO A 39 -20.07 2.29 4.51
C PRO A 39 -20.96 3.53 4.50
N VAL A 40 -21.37 4.03 3.31
CA VAL A 40 -22.27 5.20 3.20
C VAL A 40 -23.59 4.99 3.94
N ARG A 41 -24.23 3.82 3.77
CA ARG A 41 -25.49 3.49 4.47
C ARG A 41 -25.32 3.31 5.97
N LYS A 42 -24.11 2.98 6.42
CA LYS A 42 -23.76 2.82 7.83
C LYS A 42 -23.07 4.05 8.41
N ASN A 43 -23.17 5.22 7.74
CA ASN A 43 -22.51 6.46 8.17
C ASN A 43 -20.99 6.30 8.45
N TRP A 44 -20.35 5.43 7.68
CA TRP A 44 -18.95 5.02 7.82
C TRP A 44 -18.61 4.47 9.21
N ASP A 45 -19.60 4.01 9.98
CA ASP A 45 -19.42 3.42 11.31
C ASP A 45 -18.88 1.99 11.19
N LEU A 46 -17.64 1.80 11.67
CA LEU A 46 -16.95 0.52 11.67
C LEU A 46 -17.65 -0.50 12.59
N THR A 47 -18.26 -0.05 13.69
CA THR A 47 -19.00 -0.89 14.64
C THR A 47 -20.27 -1.41 13.97
N ALA A 48 -21.06 -0.53 13.35
CA ALA A 48 -22.25 -0.93 12.60
C ALA A 48 -21.89 -1.84 11.40
N ALA A 49 -20.69 -1.69 10.84
CA ALA A 49 -20.18 -2.56 9.79
C ALA A 49 -19.78 -3.96 10.26
N GLY A 50 -19.64 -4.18 11.58
CA GLY A 50 -19.10 -5.42 12.13
C GLY A 50 -17.62 -5.61 11.79
N ALA A 51 -16.88 -4.52 11.58
CA ALA A 51 -15.46 -4.59 11.25
C ALA A 51 -14.66 -4.96 12.50
N TYR A 52 -13.75 -5.93 12.41
CA TYR A 52 -12.87 -6.31 13.53
C TYR A 52 -12.08 -5.11 14.08
N CYS A 53 -11.63 -4.21 13.19
CA CYS A 53 -10.90 -3.01 13.58
C CYS A 53 -11.76 -1.94 14.27
N ALA A 54 -13.07 -2.13 14.44
CA ALA A 54 -13.93 -1.18 15.14
C ALA A 54 -13.44 -0.92 16.59
N THR A 55 -12.93 -1.94 17.27
CA THR A 55 -12.36 -1.82 18.62
C THR A 55 -11.24 -0.78 18.71
N TYR A 56 -10.51 -0.54 17.61
CA TYR A 56 -9.33 0.34 17.58
C TYR A 56 -9.57 1.64 16.80
N ASP A 57 -10.36 1.58 15.73
CA ASP A 57 -10.46 2.65 14.73
C ASP A 57 -11.86 3.31 14.64
N ALA A 58 -12.89 2.81 15.34
CA ALA A 58 -14.25 3.36 15.24
C ALA A 58 -14.32 4.83 15.68
N GLY A 59 -13.49 5.24 16.65
CA GLY A 59 -13.40 6.61 17.14
C GLY A 59 -12.66 7.59 16.22
N LYS A 60 -12.08 7.13 15.11
CA LYS A 60 -11.36 8.03 14.20
C LYS A 60 -12.31 9.03 13.52
N PRO A 61 -11.82 10.25 13.18
CA PRO A 61 -12.63 11.27 12.52
C PRO A 61 -13.28 10.74 11.24
N LEU A 62 -14.48 11.25 10.92
CA LEU A 62 -15.23 10.84 9.73
C LEU A 62 -14.39 10.98 8.45
N ALA A 63 -13.66 12.09 8.31
CA ALA A 63 -12.77 12.33 7.18
C ALA A 63 -11.69 11.24 7.02
N TRP A 64 -11.18 10.69 8.12
CA TRP A 64 -10.25 9.56 8.07
C TRP A 64 -10.95 8.29 7.57
N ARG A 65 -12.13 7.99 8.13
CA ARG A 65 -12.92 6.80 7.76
C ARG A 65 -13.38 6.84 6.30
N GLN A 66 -13.56 8.03 5.73
CA GLN A 66 -13.99 8.28 4.36
C GLN A 66 -12.86 8.36 3.33
N ARG A 67 -11.61 8.53 3.79
CA ARG A 67 -10.49 8.87 2.91
C ARG A 67 -10.22 7.82 1.83
N PHE A 68 -10.43 6.54 2.17
CA PHE A 68 -10.17 5.42 1.28
C PHE A 68 -11.32 4.40 1.33
N LYS A 69 -11.40 3.56 0.30
CA LYS A 69 -12.29 2.40 0.29
C LYS A 69 -11.86 1.40 1.37
N TRP A 70 -12.82 0.66 1.90
CA TRP A 70 -12.57 -0.32 2.97
C TRP A 70 -12.32 -1.71 2.39
N THR A 71 -11.45 -2.46 3.05
CA THR A 71 -11.17 -3.86 2.74
C THR A 71 -10.90 -4.64 4.03
N ALA A 72 -11.23 -5.93 4.03
CA ALA A 72 -10.63 -6.87 4.97
C ALA A 72 -9.29 -7.33 4.39
N PHE A 73 -8.34 -7.65 5.26
CA PHE A 73 -7.02 -8.13 4.86
C PHE A 73 -6.69 -9.40 5.62
N CYS A 74 -6.34 -10.48 4.93
CA CYS A 74 -5.86 -11.73 5.51
C CYS A 74 -4.75 -12.34 4.62
N GLY A 75 -3.98 -11.47 3.96
CA GLY A 75 -2.90 -11.90 3.07
C GLY A 75 -1.76 -12.58 3.82
N PRO A 76 -0.93 -13.39 3.11
CA PRO A 76 0.19 -14.11 3.72
C PRO A 76 1.30 -13.18 4.21
N ASP A 77 1.47 -12.03 3.54
CA ASP A 77 2.53 -11.07 3.81
C ASP A 77 1.95 -9.79 4.40
N GLY A 78 2.23 -9.51 5.67
CA GLY A 78 1.79 -8.28 6.33
C GLY A 78 1.78 -8.39 7.85
N PRO A 79 1.49 -7.28 8.55
CA PRO A 79 1.30 -7.31 9.99
C PRO A 79 0.10 -8.21 10.34
N GLY A 80 0.25 -9.02 11.39
CA GLY A 80 -0.86 -9.77 11.96
C GLY A 80 -1.91 -8.84 12.60
N PHE A 81 -3.04 -9.40 13.03
CA PHE A 81 -4.05 -8.65 13.77
C PHE A 81 -3.63 -8.49 15.25
N PRO A 82 -3.86 -7.31 15.87
CA PRO A 82 -4.55 -6.14 15.34
C PRO A 82 -3.65 -5.14 14.57
N GLY A 83 -2.36 -5.41 14.40
CA GLY A 83 -1.39 -4.50 13.79
C GLY A 83 -1.69 -4.08 12.34
N ALA A 84 -2.55 -4.81 11.62
CA ALA A 84 -3.04 -4.44 10.30
C ALA A 84 -4.14 -3.34 10.31
N CYS A 85 -4.79 -3.09 11.45
CA CYS A 85 -5.88 -2.11 11.52
C CYS A 85 -5.40 -0.69 11.17
N GLY A 86 -6.19 0.00 10.36
CA GLY A 86 -5.91 1.36 9.89
C GLY A 86 -4.73 1.52 8.93
N LYS A 87 -4.11 0.42 8.47
CA LYS A 87 -3.07 0.43 7.43
C LYS A 87 -3.69 0.56 6.04
N CYS A 88 -2.86 1.01 5.09
CA CYS A 88 -3.23 1.15 3.68
C CYS A 88 -2.58 0.03 2.86
N LEU A 89 -3.28 -0.42 1.81
CA LEU A 89 -2.77 -1.34 0.80
C LEU A 89 -2.70 -0.58 -0.53
N GLN A 90 -1.64 -0.80 -1.30
CA GLN A 90 -1.40 -0.18 -2.60
C GLN A 90 -1.76 -1.13 -3.74
#